data_AF-A0A485C7F1-F1
#
_entry.id   AF-A0A485C7F1-F1
#
_cell.length_a   1.000
_cell.length_b   1.000
_cell.length_c   1.000
_cell.angle_alpha   90.00
_cell.angle_beta   90.00
_cell.angle_gamma   90.00
#
_symmetry.space_group_name_H-M   'P 1'
#
loop_
_entity.id
_entity.type
_entity.pdbx_description
1 polymer ?
#
loop_
_entity_poly.entity_id
_entity_poly.type
_entity_poly.pdbx_seq_one_letter_code
_entity_poly.pdbx_strand_id
1 'polypeptide(L)'
;MLYGFSQVILQGALVTLELALSSVVLAVLIGLAGAGAKLSSNRPLALVFEGYTTLIRGVPDLVLMLLIFYGLQIALNTLTDALGLSQFDIDPMIAGDYYAGLYLRRLFY
;
A
#
# COMPACT_ATOMS: atom_id res chain seq x y z
N MET A 1 9.59 26.24 25.23
CA MET A 1 9.22 26.32 23.80
C MET A 1 8.77 24.99 23.18
N LEU A 2 8.50 23.91 23.95
CA LEU A 2 8.04 22.60 23.42
C LEU A 2 6.61 22.21 23.83
N TYR A 3 5.93 23.03 24.65
CA TYR A 3 4.66 22.68 25.31
C TYR A 3 3.42 22.61 24.39
N GLY A 4 3.58 22.80 23.06
CA GLY A 4 2.49 22.66 22.08
C GLY A 4 2.65 21.51 21.09
N PHE A 5 3.85 20.92 20.97
CA PHE A 5 4.14 19.89 19.96
C PHE A 5 4.01 18.46 20.49
N SER A 6 4.04 18.25 21.81
CA SER A 6 3.94 16.91 22.41
C SER A 6 2.67 16.17 21.97
N GLN A 7 1.54 16.88 21.89
CA GLN A 7 0.27 16.31 21.44
C GLN A 7 0.30 15.94 19.95
N VAL A 8 0.87 16.79 19.09
CA VAL A 8 0.97 16.54 17.65
C VAL A 8 1.90 15.37 17.36
N ILE A 9 3.02 15.28 18.07
CA ILE A 9 3.97 14.17 17.93
C ILE A 9 3.32 12.85 18.40
N LEU A 10 2.58 12.88 19.51
CA LEU A 10 1.89 11.70 20.03
C LEU A 10 0.77 11.24 19.08
N GLN A 11 0.01 12.17 18.50
CA GLN A 11 -0.98 11.86 17.48
C GLN A 11 -0.33 11.29 16.20
N GLY A 12 0.73 11.91 15.69
CA GLY A 12 1.46 11.39 14.53
C GLY A 12 2.06 10.01 14.77
N ALA A 13 2.54 9.75 15.99
CA ALA A 13 3.05 8.43 16.40
C ALA A 13 1.93 7.39 16.42
N LEU A 14 0.74 7.73 16.95
CA LEU A 14 -0.42 6.84 16.94
C LEU A 14 -0.87 6.51 15.51
N VAL A 15 -0.93 7.50 14.62
CA VAL A 15 -1.26 7.28 13.20
C VAL A 15 -0.24 6.37 12.52
N THR A 16 1.05 6.62 12.75
CA THR A 16 2.12 5.76 12.21
C THR A 16 1.98 4.32 12.72
N LEU A 17 1.61 4.15 13.98
CA LEU A 17 1.40 2.83 14.58
C LEU A 17 0.18 2.11 13.99
N GLU A 18 -0.96 2.79 13.85
CA GLU A 18 -2.17 2.25 13.22
C GLU A 18 -1.90 1.83 11.77
N LEU A 19 -1.19 2.68 11.01
CA LEU A 19 -0.82 2.42 9.63
C LEU A 19 0.18 1.25 9.52
N ALA A 20 1.16 1.18 10.42
CA ALA A 20 2.14 0.10 10.44
C ALA A 20 1.48 -1.24 10.74
N LEU A 21 0.60 -1.32 11.75
CA LEU A 21 -0.09 -2.55 12.12
C LEU A 21 -1.02 -3.03 11.00
N SER A 22 -1.81 -2.13 10.40
CA SER A 22 -2.69 -2.48 9.28
C SER A 22 -1.90 -2.95 8.04
N SER A 23 -0.80 -2.27 7.71
CA SER A 23 0.08 -2.66 6.61
C SER A 23 0.71 -4.03 6.81
N VAL A 24 1.18 -4.34 8.04
CA VAL A 24 1.77 -5.65 8.36
C VAL A 24 0.74 -6.77 8.18
N VAL A 25 -0.49 -6.59 8.65
CA VAL A 25 -1.56 -7.59 8.48
C VAL A 25 -1.82 -7.85 7.00
N LEU A 26 -1.96 -6.78 6.19
CA LEU A 26 -2.18 -6.91 4.74
C LEU A 26 -0.99 -7.58 4.04
N ALA A 27 0.24 -7.18 4.37
CA ALA A 27 1.46 -7.74 3.79
C ALA A 27 1.58 -9.24 4.11
N VAL A 28 1.22 -9.67 5.33
CA VAL A 28 1.20 -11.07 5.73
C VAL A 28 0.14 -11.86 4.94
N LEU A 29 -1.08 -11.34 4.80
CA LEU A 29 -2.13 -12.03 4.04
C LEU A 29 -1.74 -12.23 2.57
N ILE A 30 -1.22 -11.18 1.93
CA ILE A 30 -0.74 -11.24 0.54
C ILE A 30 0.48 -12.17 0.43
N GLY A 31 1.42 -12.09 1.38
CA GLY A 31 2.61 -12.94 1.42
C GLY A 31 2.27 -14.42 1.60
N LEU A 32 1.30 -14.75 2.45
CA LEU A 32 0.80 -16.11 2.65
C LEU A 32 0.08 -16.64 1.40
N ALA A 33 -0.74 -15.82 0.75
CA ALA A 33 -1.37 -16.18 -0.52
C ALA A 33 -0.32 -16.45 -1.62
N GLY A 34 0.71 -15.59 -1.72
CA GLY A 34 1.83 -15.77 -2.64
C GLY A 34 2.68 -17.01 -2.32
N ALA A 35 2.94 -17.29 -1.04
CA ALA A 35 3.65 -18.48 -0.60
C ALA A 35 2.84 -19.76 -0.88
N GLY A 36 1.52 -19.74 -0.67
CA GLY A 36 0.61 -20.83 -1.04
C GLY A 36 0.63 -21.11 -2.55
N ALA A 37 0.66 -20.07 -3.37
CA ALA A 37 0.84 -20.21 -4.81
C ALA A 37 2.20 -20.80 -5.17
N LYS A 38 3.29 -20.36 -4.51
CA LYS A 38 4.66 -20.86 -4.74
C LYS A 38 4.86 -22.32 -4.28
N LEU A 39 4.13 -22.77 -3.26
CA LEU A 39 4.18 -24.14 -2.75
C LEU A 39 3.39 -25.12 -3.64
N SER A 40 2.54 -24.62 -4.54
CA SER A 40 1.95 -25.42 -5.61
C SER A 40 3.05 -25.94 -6.54
N SER A 41 3.04 -27.24 -6.79
CA SER A 41 4.14 -28.09 -7.30
C SER A 41 4.59 -27.84 -8.77
N ASN A 42 4.45 -26.62 -9.28
CA ASN A 42 4.85 -26.27 -10.65
C ASN A 42 6.22 -25.58 -10.67
N ARG A 43 7.25 -26.30 -11.16
CA ARG A 43 8.58 -25.76 -11.50
C ARG A 43 8.57 -24.42 -12.25
N PRO A 44 7.66 -24.14 -13.21
CA PRO A 44 7.61 -22.81 -13.83
C PRO A 44 7.20 -21.69 -12.86
N LEU A 45 6.32 -21.96 -11.87
CA LEU A 45 5.93 -20.97 -10.87
C LEU A 45 7.11 -20.59 -9.98
N ALA A 46 7.91 -21.57 -9.56
CA ALA A 46 9.11 -21.31 -8.76
C ALA A 46 10.10 -20.39 -9.48
N LEU A 47 10.30 -20.61 -10.79
CA LEU A 47 11.21 -19.82 -11.63
C LEU A 47 10.69 -18.40 -11.88
N VAL A 48 9.37 -18.22 -12.06
CA VAL A 48 8.74 -16.89 -12.13
C VAL A 48 8.90 -16.13 -10.81
N PHE A 49 8.71 -16.80 -9.68
CA PHE A 49 8.90 -16.19 -8.36
C PHE A 49 10.36 -15.81 -8.10
N GLU A 50 11.29 -16.65 -8.51
CA GLU A 50 12.73 -16.36 -8.41
C GLU A 50 13.12 -15.14 -9.26
N GLY A 51 12.61 -15.07 -10.49
CA GLY A 51 12.72 -13.88 -11.35
C GLY A 51 12.14 -12.62 -10.71
N TYR A 52 10.92 -12.69 -10.17
CA TYR A 52 10.27 -11.59 -9.45
C TYR A 52 11.10 -11.11 -8.25
N THR A 53 11.61 -12.03 -7.43
CA THR A 53 12.45 -11.65 -6.28
C THR A 53 13.78 -11.05 -6.69
N THR A 54 14.35 -11.50 -7.80
CA THR A 54 15.62 -10.98 -8.33
C THR A 54 15.45 -9.59 -8.90
N LEU A 55 14.36 -9.35 -9.64
CA LEU A 55 14.04 -8.04 -10.20
C LEU A 55 13.79 -7.01 -9.09
N ILE A 56 12.94 -7.33 -8.11
CA ILE A 56 12.65 -6.40 -7.01
C ILE A 56 13.92 -6.07 -6.23
N ARG A 57 14.77 -7.06 -5.93
CA ARG A 57 16.02 -6.80 -5.22
C ARG A 57 17.10 -6.12 -6.07
N GLY A 58 17.00 -6.21 -7.39
CA GLY A 58 17.92 -5.56 -8.33
C GLY A 58 17.56 -4.11 -8.64
N VAL A 59 16.31 -3.70 -8.39
CA VAL A 59 15.85 -2.32 -8.62
C VAL A 59 16.21 -1.44 -7.41
N PRO A 60 16.74 -0.21 -7.62
CA PRO A 60 17.00 0.73 -6.53
C PRO A 60 15.73 1.07 -5.75
N ASP A 61 15.87 1.25 -4.44
CA ASP A 61 14.74 1.50 -3.52
C ASP A 61 13.83 2.66 -3.97
N LEU A 62 14.44 3.76 -4.44
CA LEU A 62 13.73 4.92 -4.99
C LEU A 62 12.87 4.56 -6.22
N VAL A 63 13.37 3.71 -7.10
CA VAL A 63 12.65 3.32 -8.32
C VAL A 63 11.48 2.41 -7.98
N LEU A 64 11.67 1.49 -7.04
CA LEU A 64 10.57 0.67 -6.50
C LEU A 64 9.46 1.54 -5.91
N MET A 65 9.82 2.56 -5.13
CA MET A 65 8.85 3.50 -4.56
C MET A 65 8.03 4.19 -5.66
N LEU A 66 8.68 4.67 -6.72
CA LEU A 66 8.00 5.29 -7.87
C LEU A 66 7.11 4.29 -8.61
N LEU A 67 7.56 3.06 -8.82
CA LEU A 67 6.77 2.01 -9.49
C LEU A 67 5.54 1.62 -8.67
N ILE A 68 5.66 1.51 -7.35
CA ILE A 68 4.51 1.24 -6.48
C ILE A 68 3.56 2.43 -6.49
N PHE A 69 4.05 3.66 -6.39
CA PHE A 69 3.20 4.85 -6.29
C PHE A 69 2.47 5.16 -7.60
N TYR A 70 3.19 5.20 -8.73
CA TYR A 70 2.61 5.56 -10.03
C TYR A 70 2.14 4.34 -10.82
N GLY A 71 2.90 3.24 -10.79
CA GLY A 71 2.57 2.03 -11.54
C GLY A 71 1.33 1.32 -11.02
N LEU A 72 1.11 1.30 -9.69
CA LEU A 72 -0.11 0.73 -9.12
C LEU A 72 -1.35 1.51 -9.55
N GLN A 73 -1.27 2.85 -9.57
CA GLN A 73 -2.38 3.69 -10.01
C GLN A 73 -2.75 3.41 -11.48
N ILE A 74 -1.74 3.30 -12.36
CA ILE A 74 -1.94 2.94 -13.78
C ILE A 74 -2.54 1.54 -13.91
N ALA A 75 -2.05 0.56 -13.13
CA ALA A 75 -2.55 -0.81 -13.16
C ALA A 75 -4.01 -0.90 -12.67
N LEU A 76 -4.37 -0.17 -11.62
CA LEU A 76 -5.74 -0.10 -11.12
C LEU A 76 -6.67 0.56 -12.12
N ASN A 77 -6.26 1.67 -12.74
CA ASN A 77 -7.04 2.33 -13.79
C ASN A 77 -7.29 1.41 -14.98
N THR A 78 -6.25 0.75 -15.49
CA THR A 78 -6.38 -0.19 -16.62
C THR A 78 -7.22 -1.43 -16.28
N LEU A 79 -7.12 -1.97 -15.07
CA LEU A 79 -8.00 -3.06 -14.60
C LEU A 79 -9.46 -2.61 -14.47
N THR A 80 -9.70 -1.41 -13.97
CA THR A 80 -11.05 -0.85 -13.79
C THR A 80 -11.71 -0.58 -15.15
N ASP A 81 -10.95 -0.03 -16.10
CA ASP A 81 -11.34 0.14 -17.51
C ASP A 81 -11.66 -1.21 -18.17
N ALA A 82 -10.81 -2.22 -17.95
CA ALA A 82 -11.01 -3.56 -18.52
C ALA A 82 -12.24 -4.28 -17.95
N LEU A 83 -12.63 -3.97 -16.71
CA LEU A 83 -13.83 -4.50 -16.05
C LEU A 83 -15.10 -3.71 -16.38
N GLY A 84 -15.00 -2.64 -17.19
CA GLY A 84 -16.13 -1.78 -17.56
C GLY A 84 -16.76 -1.04 -16.39
N LEU A 85 -16.04 -0.96 -15.26
CA LEU A 85 -16.42 -0.17 -14.10
C LEU A 85 -15.99 1.28 -14.36
N SER A 86 -16.79 2.25 -13.91
CA SER A 86 -16.40 3.66 -13.98
C SER A 86 -15.03 3.84 -13.33
N GLN A 87 -14.10 4.50 -14.03
CA GLN A 87 -12.75 4.81 -13.56
C GLN A 87 -12.81 5.28 -12.11
N PHE A 88 -12.28 4.46 -11.19
CA PHE A 88 -11.99 4.90 -9.83
C PHE A 88 -10.73 5.76 -9.92
N ASP A 89 -10.89 6.97 -10.48
CA ASP A 89 -9.90 8.02 -10.34
C ASP A 89 -9.94 8.41 -8.87
N ILE A 90 -9.16 7.69 -8.05
CA ILE A 90 -8.90 8.08 -6.67
C ILE A 90 -8.03 9.32 -6.79
N ASP A 91 -8.70 10.45 -7.02
CA ASP A 91 -8.10 11.75 -7.02
C ASP A 91 -7.38 11.87 -5.67
N PRO A 92 -6.05 11.99 -5.63
CA PRO A 92 -5.29 12.04 -4.37
C PRO A 92 -5.83 13.12 -3.44
N MET A 93 -6.44 14.15 -4.02
CA MET A 93 -7.14 15.22 -3.32
C MET A 93 -8.41 14.73 -2.61
N ILE A 94 -9.26 13.93 -3.28
CA ILE A 94 -10.47 13.34 -2.69
C ILE A 94 -10.10 12.30 -1.63
N ALA A 95 -9.11 11.44 -1.89
CA ALA A 95 -8.61 10.53 -0.86
C ALA A 95 -8.07 11.29 0.36
N GLY A 96 -7.30 12.36 0.12
CA GLY A 96 -6.84 13.27 1.16
C GLY A 96 -7.98 13.87 1.98
N ASP A 97 -9.05 14.33 1.32
CA ASP A 97 -10.23 14.91 1.95
C ASP A 97 -11.04 13.89 2.74
N TYR A 98 -11.20 12.66 2.22
CA TYR A 98 -11.87 11.57 2.96
C TYR A 98 -11.06 11.13 4.17
N TYR A 99 -9.75 10.98 4.05
CA TYR A 99 -8.89 10.65 5.18
C TYR A 99 -8.88 11.80 6.20
N ALA A 100 -8.67 13.05 5.79
CA ALA A 100 -8.70 14.20 6.68
C ALA A 100 -10.06 14.36 7.38
N GLY A 101 -11.16 14.18 6.64
CA GLY A 101 -12.52 14.19 7.17
C GLY A 101 -12.78 13.05 8.17
N LEU A 102 -12.28 11.84 7.90
CA LEU A 102 -12.37 10.71 8.81
C LEU A 102 -11.54 10.96 10.08
N TYR A 103 -10.32 11.48 9.96
CA TYR A 103 -9.46 11.81 11.09
C TYR A 103 -10.04 12.93 11.96
N LEU A 104 -10.54 14.00 11.35
CA LEU A 104 -11.24 15.07 12.08
C LEU A 104 -12.47 14.52 12.80
N ARG A 105 -13.27 13.68 12.14
CA ARG A 105 -14.45 13.05 12.76
C ARG A 105 -14.09 12.15 13.95
N ARG A 106 -12.90 11.55 13.97
CA ARG A 106 -12.37 10.69 15.04
C ARG A 106 -11.66 11.47 16.18
N LEU A 107 -11.43 12.77 16.00
CA LEU A 107 -10.89 13.67 17.04
C LEU A 107 -11.99 14.43 17.81
N PHE A 108 -13.21 14.48 17.26
CA PHE A 108 -14.37 15.16 17.86
C PHE A 108 -15.41 14.20 18.46
N TYR A 109 -15.11 12.89 18.51
CA TYR A 109 -15.86 11.84 19.23
C TYR A 109 -14.85 10.91 19.92
#